data_AF-A0A7X9G3I2-F1
#
_entry.id   AF-A0A7X9G3I2-F1
#
_cell.length_a   1.000
_cell.length_b   1.000
_cell.length_c   1.000
_cell.angle_alpha   90.00
_cell.angle_beta   90.00
_cell.angle_gamma   90.00
#
_symmetry.space_group_name_H-M   'P 1'
#
loop_
_entity.id
_entity.type
_entity.pdbx_description
1 polymer ?
#
loop_
_entity_poly.entity_id
_entity_poly.type
_entity_poly.pdbx_seq_one_letter_code
_entity_poly.pdbx_strand_id
1 'polypeptide(L)'
;DAGMLGPPLPWANSQLKGGWAKMRELRQKYGTRFPYVLFNSAVSRNAIKAGAKYYYGETGVDPACEGYRQYVLNSLENLKTKYYYPDYLEHVGLVFGLDEPTNNVPNIFSRTRNPNLSAALDEADAEIKATTGFGKFGLHDHFAEPTADSEFTRIAFWRWWNGNFAVFCREVGAKVKEVFPGVDFKSIDRNTVSGVCPVDVALLGPHSDWISCDPYPTSTSNKYGLSRALYHPGFSAKMLGDLATGSKLCVTPQNFIYHGGRPKPAEMREWASQCIKVGAQMLYWYIEGSETLMNMWDGNLEALAINKQLKTMPKVKVPEKTVSAVLHSDYDRWGLQDNVLHPAYSLYTLLGEQTKAWFDFISPTGITTKLDDLRRYKVLYIPRMKFTDPATTAELMEFLNRGGTLVSFDPDFLSFNIDGSAVPERTALLGTELSPRTLQMPTLQYGDQTLPVYKIAHLPGAYAGKFHACDFKEVPAGSRILATYSDDGRPAVIERPYGNGKVIISAVQPFGNSDVALKHTGWVDFIRELCRAAGEETDLLIWDFVLKKMPEHQVNLNLKVKW
;
A
#
# COMPACT_ATOMS: atom_id res chain seq x y z
N ASP A 1 1.29 18.96 25.19
CA ASP A 1 -0.12 18.66 25.56
C ASP A 1 -0.82 17.62 24.71
N ALA A 2 -1.03 17.85 23.41
CA ALA A 2 -1.88 17.00 22.54
C ALA A 2 -1.39 15.56 22.32
N GLY A 3 -0.19 15.19 22.80
CA GLY A 3 0.37 13.84 22.63
C GLY A 3 1.12 13.63 21.31
N MET A 4 1.49 14.71 20.63
CA MET A 4 2.28 14.67 19.39
C MET A 4 3.77 14.48 19.67
N LEU A 5 4.46 13.87 18.71
CA LEU A 5 5.92 13.89 18.63
C LEU A 5 6.42 15.33 18.44
N GLY A 6 7.62 15.60 18.96
CA GLY A 6 8.32 16.86 18.72
C GLY A 6 8.90 16.96 17.30
N PRO A 7 9.51 18.10 16.94
CA PRO A 7 10.22 18.23 15.67
C PRO A 7 11.36 17.21 15.54
N PRO A 8 11.73 16.82 14.31
CA PRO A 8 12.71 15.76 14.08
C PRO A 8 14.14 16.17 14.44
N LEU A 9 14.82 15.29 15.15
CA LEU A 9 16.27 15.23 15.24
C LEU A 9 16.85 14.65 13.92
N PRO A 10 18.06 15.03 13.50
CA PRO A 10 19.06 15.82 14.25
C PRO A 10 18.90 17.34 14.17
N TRP A 11 17.83 17.88 13.58
CA TRP A 11 17.69 19.34 13.38
C TRP A 11 17.01 20.07 14.52
N ALA A 12 16.13 19.38 15.26
CA ALA A 12 15.34 19.98 16.32
C ALA A 12 16.16 20.78 17.34
N ASN A 13 17.35 20.29 17.72
CA ASN A 13 18.19 20.95 18.73
C ASN A 13 18.79 22.28 18.24
N SER A 14 18.97 22.47 16.92
CA SER A 14 19.48 23.73 16.35
C SER A 14 18.36 24.68 15.94
N GLN A 15 17.17 24.16 15.64
CA GLN A 15 16.02 24.95 15.21
C GLN A 15 15.14 25.40 16.38
N LEU A 16 15.06 24.65 17.48
CA LEU A 16 14.30 25.07 18.66
C LEU A 16 15.06 26.15 19.43
N LYS A 17 14.39 27.28 19.69
CA LYS A 17 14.93 28.32 20.57
C LYS A 17 15.19 27.73 21.97
N GLY A 18 16.46 27.74 22.39
CA GLY A 18 16.93 27.11 23.63
C GLY A 18 17.46 25.68 23.47
N GLY A 19 17.43 25.13 22.25
CA GLY A 19 18.01 23.85 21.87
C GLY A 19 17.65 22.71 22.83
N TRP A 20 18.66 21.96 23.28
CA TRP A 20 18.50 20.84 24.22
C TRP A 20 17.79 21.22 25.53
N ALA A 21 18.01 22.42 26.05
CA ALA A 21 17.32 22.86 27.28
C ALA A 21 15.80 22.97 27.04
N LYS A 22 15.39 23.45 25.86
CA LYS A 22 13.97 23.51 25.50
C LYS A 22 13.38 22.11 25.30
N MET A 23 14.13 21.20 24.69
CA MET A 23 13.68 19.81 24.50
C MET A 23 13.48 19.11 25.84
N ARG A 24 14.38 19.30 26.81
CA ARG A 24 14.23 18.80 28.19
C ARG A 24 12.99 19.37 28.88
N GLU A 25 12.75 20.67 28.75
CA GLU A 25 11.54 21.32 29.28
C GLU A 25 10.27 20.69 28.72
N LEU A 26 10.19 20.50 27.39
CA LEU A 26 9.03 19.90 26.73
C LEU A 26 8.82 18.44 27.15
N ARG A 27 9.90 17.67 27.30
CA ARG A 27 9.86 16.29 27.80
C ARG A 27 9.36 16.23 29.24
N GLN A 28 9.91 17.03 30.14
CA GLN A 28 9.52 17.05 31.56
C GLN A 28 8.07 17.51 31.74
N LYS A 29 7.66 18.55 31.00
CA LYS A 29 6.33 19.13 31.16
C LYS A 29 5.22 18.31 30.48
N TYR A 30 5.50 17.71 29.32
CA TYR A 30 4.47 17.11 28.48
C TYR A 30 4.72 15.65 28.10
N GLY A 31 5.86 15.07 28.46
CA GLY A 31 6.28 13.74 28.02
C GLY A 31 6.67 13.68 26.54
N THR A 32 6.93 14.83 25.90
CA THR A 32 7.26 14.89 24.47
C THR A 32 8.54 14.09 24.17
N ARG A 33 8.44 13.22 23.15
CA ARG A 33 9.58 12.53 22.55
C ARG A 33 9.79 13.04 21.12
N PHE A 34 11.01 12.86 20.61
CA PHE A 34 11.42 13.44 19.33
C PHE A 34 11.77 12.31 18.34
N PRO A 35 11.32 12.37 17.09
CA PRO A 35 11.73 11.41 16.09
C PRO A 35 13.16 11.69 15.64
N TYR A 36 13.96 10.65 15.37
CA TYR A 36 15.28 10.78 14.74
C TYR A 36 15.19 10.31 13.29
N VAL A 37 15.54 11.16 12.34
CA VAL A 37 15.34 10.88 10.91
C VAL A 37 16.65 10.45 10.26
N LEU A 38 16.65 9.28 9.60
CA LEU A 38 17.83 8.68 8.96
C LEU A 38 18.09 9.16 7.53
N PHE A 39 17.19 9.93 6.94
CA PHE A 39 17.29 10.41 5.57
C PHE A 39 17.21 11.94 5.51
N ASN A 40 17.86 12.50 4.50
CA ASN A 40 17.71 13.87 4.00
C ASN A 40 18.69 14.06 2.84
N SER A 41 18.61 15.21 2.18
CA SER A 41 19.49 15.56 1.06
C SER A 41 20.99 15.54 1.41
N ALA A 42 21.39 15.80 2.67
CA ALA A 42 22.79 15.74 3.08
C ALA A 42 23.27 14.29 3.25
N VAL A 43 22.45 13.41 3.84
CA VAL A 43 22.72 11.96 3.91
C VAL A 43 22.89 11.41 2.50
N SER A 44 21.97 11.72 1.58
CA SER A 44 22.06 11.25 0.19
C SER A 44 23.34 11.71 -0.50
N ARG A 45 23.66 13.01 -0.44
CA ARG A 45 24.91 13.56 -1.03
C ARG A 45 26.15 12.89 -0.47
N ASN A 46 26.20 12.65 0.84
CA ASN A 46 27.36 12.07 1.49
C ASN A 46 27.49 10.58 1.20
N ALA A 47 26.39 9.84 1.07
CA ALA A 47 26.39 8.45 0.62
C ALA A 47 26.96 8.34 -0.80
N ILE A 48 26.57 9.24 -1.72
CA ILE A 48 27.12 9.29 -3.08
C ILE A 48 28.63 9.57 -3.04
N LYS A 49 29.07 10.56 -2.26
CA LYS A 49 30.50 10.86 -2.07
C LYS A 49 31.27 9.71 -1.43
N ALA A 50 30.61 8.88 -0.63
CA ALA A 50 31.17 7.69 -0.02
C ALA A 50 31.13 6.44 -0.93
N GLY A 51 30.65 6.57 -2.18
CA GLY A 51 30.68 5.50 -3.17
C GLY A 51 29.35 4.76 -3.38
N ALA A 52 28.21 5.32 -2.97
CA ALA A 52 26.91 4.74 -3.34
C ALA A 52 26.76 4.72 -4.87
N LYS A 53 26.56 3.51 -5.42
CA LYS A 53 26.65 3.22 -6.85
C LYS A 53 25.45 3.70 -7.65
N TYR A 54 24.25 3.59 -7.09
CA TYR A 54 22.99 3.87 -7.77
C TYR A 54 22.43 5.22 -7.31
N TYR A 55 22.56 6.24 -8.17
CA TYR A 55 22.14 7.61 -7.87
C TYR A 55 21.72 8.40 -9.11
N TYR A 56 21.00 9.50 -8.91
CA TYR A 56 20.56 10.44 -9.93
C TYR A 56 20.66 11.89 -9.41
N GLY A 57 21.43 12.72 -10.10
CA GLY A 57 21.76 14.06 -9.64
C GLY A 57 22.54 14.04 -8.31
N GLU A 58 22.38 15.09 -7.50
CA GLU A 58 23.11 15.21 -6.22
C GLU A 58 22.40 14.56 -5.04
N THR A 59 21.08 14.36 -5.11
CA THR A 59 20.27 13.99 -3.93
C THR A 59 19.40 12.75 -4.12
N GLY A 60 19.23 12.27 -5.36
CA GLY A 60 18.61 10.98 -5.62
C GLY A 60 19.63 9.88 -5.43
N VAL A 61 19.48 9.04 -4.41
CA VAL A 61 20.30 7.83 -4.20
C VAL A 61 19.35 6.69 -3.88
N ASP A 62 19.66 5.51 -4.39
CA ASP A 62 18.83 4.34 -4.17
C ASP A 62 19.05 3.81 -2.74
N PRO A 63 18.02 3.78 -1.88
CA PRO A 63 18.20 3.30 -0.51
C PRO A 63 18.37 1.77 -0.43
N ALA A 64 18.04 1.03 -1.50
CA ALA A 64 18.29 -0.40 -1.58
C ALA A 64 19.76 -0.73 -1.89
N CYS A 65 20.57 0.23 -2.33
CA CYS A 65 21.96 -0.01 -2.66
C CYS A 65 22.85 -0.20 -1.42
N GLU A 66 23.84 -1.08 -1.52
CA GLU A 66 24.76 -1.40 -0.42
C GLU A 66 25.51 -0.16 0.08
N GLY A 67 26.01 0.69 -0.82
CA GLY A 67 26.77 1.89 -0.43
C GLY A 67 25.95 2.87 0.42
N TYR A 68 24.66 3.06 0.11
CA TYR A 68 23.77 3.87 0.95
C TYR A 68 23.53 3.21 2.31
N ARG A 69 23.26 1.90 2.32
CA ARG A 69 23.06 1.12 3.55
C ARG A 69 24.27 1.22 4.47
N GLN A 70 25.48 0.97 3.96
CA GLN A 70 26.71 1.07 4.74
C GLN A 70 26.95 2.49 5.26
N TYR A 71 26.66 3.52 4.46
CA TYR A 71 26.75 4.91 4.91
C TYR A 71 25.83 5.18 6.12
N VAL A 72 24.57 4.71 6.07
CA VAL A 72 23.61 4.87 7.18
C VAL A 72 24.06 4.11 8.42
N LEU A 73 24.48 2.84 8.27
CA LEU A 73 24.99 2.02 9.38
C LEU A 73 26.19 2.67 10.07
N ASN A 74 27.15 3.13 9.29
CA ASN A 74 28.35 3.82 9.80
C ASN A 74 27.98 5.15 10.45
N SER A 75 27.01 5.89 9.92
CA SER A 75 26.53 7.16 10.50
C SER A 75 25.88 6.94 11.87
N LEU A 76 25.09 5.88 12.01
CA LEU A 76 24.49 5.45 13.28
C LEU A 76 25.56 5.03 14.29
N GLU A 77 26.54 4.22 13.90
CA GLU A 77 27.64 3.83 14.78
C GLU A 77 28.45 5.04 15.24
N ASN A 78 28.80 5.93 14.31
CA ASN A 78 29.56 7.14 14.60
C ASN A 78 28.83 8.10 15.55
N LEU A 79 27.49 8.02 15.64
CA LEU A 79 26.74 8.83 16.60
C LEU A 79 27.16 8.55 18.04
N LYS A 80 27.51 7.29 18.39
CA LYS A 80 27.96 6.89 19.73
C LYS A 80 29.23 7.62 20.19
N THR A 81 30.01 8.14 19.24
CA THR A 81 31.26 8.87 19.51
C THR A 81 31.04 10.37 19.77
N LYS A 82 29.82 10.89 19.57
CA LYS A 82 29.53 12.32 19.70
C LYS A 82 29.27 12.68 21.16
N TYR A 83 29.81 13.82 21.60
CA TYR A 83 29.65 14.29 22.99
C TYR A 83 28.18 14.50 23.40
N TYR A 84 27.29 14.79 22.43
CA TYR A 84 25.86 14.99 22.64
C TYR A 84 25.03 13.70 22.52
N TYR A 85 25.64 12.54 22.29
CA TYR A 85 24.92 11.27 22.18
C TYR A 85 24.06 10.95 23.42
N PRO A 86 24.49 11.25 24.67
CA PRO A 86 23.62 11.09 25.83
C PRO A 86 22.31 11.88 25.74
N ASP A 87 22.32 13.08 25.14
CA ASP A 87 21.08 13.85 24.93
C ASP A 87 20.14 13.13 23.95
N TYR A 88 20.68 12.48 22.92
CA TYR A 88 19.87 11.68 22.00
C TYR A 88 19.24 10.47 22.69
N LEU A 89 20.00 9.75 23.52
CA LEU A 89 19.48 8.62 24.29
C LEU A 89 18.32 9.02 25.21
N GLU A 90 18.33 10.24 25.75
CA GLU A 90 17.26 10.73 26.61
C GLU A 90 15.99 11.13 25.84
N HIS A 91 16.12 11.67 24.62
CA HIS A 91 15.04 12.38 23.93
C HIS A 91 14.44 11.66 22.73
N VAL A 92 15.17 10.76 22.07
CA VAL A 92 14.66 10.05 20.89
C VAL A 92 13.57 9.08 21.32
N GLY A 93 12.40 9.17 20.67
CA GLY A 93 11.25 8.29 20.94
C GLY A 93 10.90 7.32 19.84
N LEU A 94 11.40 7.56 18.64
CA LEU A 94 11.14 6.79 17.43
C LEU A 94 12.22 7.12 16.40
N VAL A 95 12.76 6.13 15.70
CA VAL A 95 13.67 6.37 14.58
C VAL A 95 12.92 6.18 13.27
N PHE A 96 13.01 7.17 12.39
CA PHE A 96 12.41 7.15 11.06
C PHE A 96 13.48 6.68 10.08
N GLY A 97 13.22 5.53 9.46
CA GLY A 97 13.88 5.05 8.26
C GLY A 97 13.50 5.92 7.07
N LEU A 98 13.17 5.34 5.92
CA LEU A 98 13.11 6.09 4.66
C LEU A 98 11.70 6.61 4.33
N ASP A 99 11.61 7.88 3.96
CA ASP A 99 10.40 8.46 3.40
C ASP A 99 10.33 8.22 1.89
N GLU A 100 9.22 7.63 1.45
CA GLU A 100 8.89 7.40 0.04
C GLU A 100 10.07 6.84 -0.80
N PRO A 101 10.64 5.66 -0.43
CA PRO A 101 11.95 5.21 -0.89
C PRO A 101 12.08 5.00 -2.40
N THR A 102 10.94 4.91 -3.11
CA THR A 102 10.89 4.61 -4.54
C THR A 102 10.83 5.84 -5.44
N ASN A 103 10.72 7.07 -4.90
CA ASN A 103 10.48 8.29 -5.68
C ASN A 103 11.53 8.55 -6.78
N ASN A 104 12.80 8.23 -6.51
CA ASN A 104 13.89 8.43 -7.46
C ASN A 104 14.26 7.17 -8.26
N VAL A 105 13.77 6.00 -7.87
CA VAL A 105 14.13 4.70 -8.47
C VAL A 105 13.94 4.70 -10.00
N PRO A 106 12.82 5.21 -10.57
CA PRO A 106 12.66 5.29 -12.02
C PRO A 106 13.76 6.08 -12.73
N ASN A 107 14.25 7.19 -12.15
CA ASN A 107 15.32 8.00 -12.75
C ASN A 107 16.69 7.35 -12.58
N ILE A 108 16.94 6.73 -11.41
CA ILE A 108 18.21 6.08 -11.08
C ILE A 108 18.46 4.91 -12.03
N PHE A 109 17.48 4.03 -12.19
CA PHE A 109 17.56 2.80 -12.98
C PHE A 109 17.04 2.97 -14.41
N SER A 110 17.37 4.08 -15.06
CA SER A 110 17.01 4.34 -16.45
C SER A 110 18.25 4.54 -17.30
N ARG A 111 18.39 3.74 -18.36
CA ARG A 111 19.42 3.94 -19.38
C ARG A 111 19.11 5.19 -20.21
N THR A 112 17.83 5.49 -20.41
CA THR A 112 17.36 6.69 -21.12
C THR A 112 17.68 7.97 -20.36
N ARG A 113 17.49 8.01 -19.04
CA ARG A 113 17.69 9.22 -18.23
C ARG A 113 19.02 9.30 -17.50
N ASN A 114 19.69 8.19 -17.28
CA ASN A 114 20.92 8.12 -16.48
C ASN A 114 22.06 7.37 -17.21
N PRO A 115 22.43 7.79 -18.43
CA PRO A 115 23.45 7.10 -19.23
C PRO A 115 24.83 7.10 -18.57
N ASN A 116 25.09 8.03 -17.64
CA ASN A 116 26.36 8.13 -16.91
C ASN A 116 26.60 6.94 -15.97
N LEU A 117 25.56 6.18 -15.62
CA LEU A 117 25.67 4.96 -14.81
C LEU A 117 25.67 3.67 -15.64
N SER A 118 25.97 3.72 -16.94
CA SER A 118 25.86 2.56 -17.86
C SER A 118 26.46 1.26 -17.30
N ALA A 119 27.72 1.27 -16.86
CA ALA A 119 28.38 0.09 -16.29
C ALA A 119 27.66 -0.42 -15.02
N ALA A 120 27.23 0.49 -14.15
CA ALA A 120 26.48 0.13 -12.95
C ALA A 120 25.11 -0.49 -13.28
N LEU A 121 24.44 0.03 -14.31
CA LEU A 121 23.16 -0.47 -14.81
C LEU A 121 23.32 -1.81 -15.56
N ASP A 122 24.45 -2.06 -16.23
CA ASP A 122 24.79 -3.37 -16.81
C ASP A 122 24.97 -4.44 -15.74
N GLU A 123 25.65 -4.10 -14.64
CA GLU A 123 25.78 -5.00 -13.50
C GLU A 123 24.42 -5.29 -12.84
N ALA A 124 23.58 -4.27 -12.66
CA ALA A 124 22.22 -4.46 -12.13
C ALA A 124 21.38 -5.36 -13.05
N ASP A 125 21.44 -5.14 -14.38
CA ASP A 125 20.75 -5.98 -15.37
C ASP A 125 21.17 -7.45 -15.29
N ALA A 126 22.48 -7.71 -15.19
CA ALA A 126 23.03 -9.05 -15.05
C ALA A 126 22.59 -9.73 -13.74
N GLU A 127 22.62 -9.00 -12.62
CA GLU A 127 22.20 -9.50 -11.32
C GLU A 127 20.69 -9.83 -11.29
N ILE A 128 19.86 -8.94 -11.84
CA ILE A 128 18.41 -9.17 -11.94
C ILE A 128 18.13 -10.43 -12.76
N LYS A 129 18.75 -10.57 -13.94
CA LYS A 129 18.63 -11.79 -14.76
C LYS A 129 19.02 -13.03 -13.96
N ALA A 130 20.14 -13.00 -13.25
CA ALA A 130 20.65 -14.15 -12.50
C ALA A 130 19.78 -14.54 -11.29
N THR A 131 19.10 -13.58 -10.66
CA THR A 131 18.44 -13.81 -9.35
C THR A 131 16.92 -13.87 -9.42
N THR A 132 16.28 -12.88 -10.05
CA THR A 132 14.81 -12.74 -10.05
C THR A 132 14.18 -12.80 -11.44
N GLY A 133 15.02 -12.74 -12.48
CA GLY A 133 14.65 -12.67 -13.89
C GLY A 133 14.84 -13.96 -14.68
N PHE A 134 15.17 -15.07 -14.01
CA PHE A 134 15.20 -16.42 -14.62
C PHE A 134 16.16 -16.52 -15.83
N GLY A 135 17.28 -15.83 -15.79
CA GLY A 135 18.26 -15.73 -16.87
C GLY A 135 17.80 -14.92 -18.08
N LYS A 136 16.57 -14.40 -18.09
CA LYS A 136 15.93 -13.77 -19.25
C LYS A 136 15.60 -12.30 -19.02
N PHE A 137 14.87 -11.99 -17.96
CA PHE A 137 14.33 -10.66 -17.69
C PHE A 137 15.30 -9.83 -16.86
N GLY A 138 15.62 -8.62 -17.32
CA GLY A 138 16.66 -7.79 -16.71
C GLY A 138 16.16 -6.48 -16.13
N LEU A 139 16.96 -5.43 -16.29
CA LEU A 139 16.67 -4.11 -15.78
C LEU A 139 15.41 -3.51 -16.42
N HIS A 140 14.51 -3.00 -15.59
CA HIS A 140 13.36 -2.21 -16.05
C HIS A 140 13.75 -0.73 -16.20
N ASP A 141 13.73 -0.23 -17.42
CA ASP A 141 13.81 1.21 -17.70
C ASP A 141 12.39 1.80 -17.79
N HIS A 142 12.04 2.65 -16.83
CA HIS A 142 10.70 3.27 -16.74
C HIS A 142 10.39 4.21 -17.91
N PHE A 143 11.42 4.75 -18.58
CA PHE A 143 11.28 5.73 -19.64
C PHE A 143 11.54 5.17 -21.03
N ALA A 144 11.82 3.86 -21.14
CA ALA A 144 11.93 3.18 -22.42
C ALA A 144 10.56 2.78 -22.95
N GLU A 145 10.46 2.64 -24.28
CA GLU A 145 9.27 2.07 -24.92
C GLU A 145 9.04 0.63 -24.46
N PRO A 146 7.79 0.23 -24.17
CA PRO A 146 7.49 -1.12 -23.72
C PRO A 146 7.72 -2.14 -24.84
N THR A 147 8.27 -3.28 -24.44
CA THR A 147 8.47 -4.50 -25.25
C THR A 147 7.50 -5.61 -24.82
N ALA A 148 7.43 -6.70 -25.58
CA ALA A 148 6.62 -7.88 -25.24
C ALA A 148 6.97 -8.50 -23.87
N ASP A 149 8.22 -8.37 -23.42
CA ASP A 149 8.69 -8.90 -22.13
C ASP A 149 8.59 -7.87 -20.98
N SER A 150 8.10 -6.65 -21.24
CA SER A 150 8.15 -5.56 -20.25
C SER A 150 7.41 -5.84 -18.95
N GLU A 151 6.31 -6.58 -18.98
CA GLU A 151 5.58 -6.96 -17.77
C GLU A 151 6.47 -7.84 -16.86
N PHE A 152 7.16 -8.84 -17.42
CA PHE A 152 8.06 -9.72 -16.69
C PHE A 152 9.34 -9.02 -16.23
N THR A 153 9.92 -8.15 -17.06
CA THR A 153 11.07 -7.31 -16.69
C THR A 153 10.74 -6.41 -15.49
N ARG A 154 9.53 -5.83 -15.45
CA ARG A 154 9.07 -5.05 -14.28
C ARG A 154 8.95 -5.91 -13.02
N ILE A 155 8.37 -7.10 -13.14
CA ILE A 155 8.23 -8.03 -12.01
C ILE A 155 9.62 -8.43 -11.48
N ALA A 156 10.54 -8.83 -12.36
CA ALA A 156 11.90 -9.22 -11.98
C ALA A 156 12.64 -8.09 -11.27
N PHE A 157 12.61 -6.88 -11.85
CA PHE A 157 13.24 -5.69 -11.26
C PHE A 157 12.70 -5.38 -9.87
N TRP A 158 11.38 -5.32 -9.68
CA TRP A 158 10.81 -4.97 -8.39
C TRP A 158 10.98 -6.06 -7.33
N ARG A 159 11.03 -7.34 -7.71
CA ARG A 159 11.43 -8.41 -6.79
C ARG A 159 12.86 -8.24 -6.30
N TRP A 160 13.80 -7.93 -7.21
CA TRP A 160 15.20 -7.69 -6.86
C TRP A 160 15.36 -6.46 -5.96
N TRP A 161 14.73 -5.34 -6.34
CA TRP A 161 14.81 -4.10 -5.58
C TRP A 161 14.23 -4.26 -4.16
N ASN A 162 13.04 -4.87 -4.03
CA ASN A 162 12.42 -5.10 -2.73
C ASN A 162 13.24 -6.07 -1.86
N GLY A 163 13.85 -7.10 -2.46
CA GLY A 163 14.78 -7.99 -1.75
C GLY A 163 15.97 -7.23 -1.15
N ASN A 164 16.61 -6.37 -1.93
CA ASN A 164 17.73 -5.54 -1.45
C ASN A 164 17.29 -4.51 -0.41
N PHE A 165 16.11 -3.93 -0.57
CA PHE A 165 15.57 -2.98 0.38
C PHE A 165 15.12 -3.63 1.70
N ALA A 166 14.68 -4.90 1.68
CA ALA A 166 14.42 -5.68 2.89
C ALA A 166 15.70 -5.90 3.71
N VAL A 167 16.85 -6.10 3.04
CA VAL A 167 18.16 -6.15 3.69
C VAL A 167 18.49 -4.83 4.39
N PHE A 168 18.23 -3.69 3.73
CA PHE A 168 18.35 -2.37 4.36
C PHE A 168 17.50 -2.27 5.63
N CYS A 169 16.20 -2.60 5.55
CA CYS A 169 15.29 -2.51 6.69
C CYS A 169 15.77 -3.39 7.86
N ARG A 170 16.20 -4.62 7.57
CA ARG A 170 16.70 -5.56 8.59
C ARG A 170 17.97 -5.06 9.27
N GLU A 171 18.99 -4.69 8.50
CA GLU A 171 20.31 -4.31 9.04
C GLU A 171 20.26 -2.96 9.77
N VAL A 172 19.57 -1.97 9.18
CA VAL A 172 19.41 -0.66 9.81
C VAL A 172 18.52 -0.76 11.03
N GLY A 173 17.43 -1.54 10.98
CA GLY A 173 16.59 -1.79 12.15
C GLY A 173 17.36 -2.44 13.30
N ALA A 174 18.21 -3.43 13.02
CA ALA A 174 19.09 -4.03 14.01
C ALA A 174 20.08 -3.01 14.61
N LYS A 175 20.72 -2.18 13.76
CA LYS A 175 21.65 -1.14 14.22
C LYS A 175 20.94 -0.04 15.02
N VAL A 176 19.71 0.32 14.68
CA VAL A 176 18.88 1.24 15.47
C VAL A 176 18.65 0.69 16.87
N LYS A 177 18.31 -0.60 17.01
CA LYS A 177 18.11 -1.23 18.33
C LYS A 177 19.38 -1.27 19.17
N GLU A 178 20.55 -1.33 18.54
CA GLU A 178 21.85 -1.19 19.22
C GLU A 178 22.14 0.26 19.66
N VAL A 179 21.96 1.22 18.75
CA VAL A 179 22.32 2.64 18.98
C VAL A 179 21.29 3.36 19.85
N PHE A 180 20.04 2.93 19.82
CA PHE A 180 18.94 3.49 20.61
C PHE A 180 18.17 2.37 21.32
N PRO A 181 18.75 1.77 22.38
CA PRO A 181 18.09 0.67 23.08
C PRO A 181 16.70 1.05 23.60
N GLY A 182 15.70 0.22 23.28
CA GLY A 182 14.30 0.45 23.68
C GLY A 182 13.54 1.50 22.87
N VAL A 183 14.12 2.00 21.77
CA VAL A 183 13.44 2.89 20.82
C VAL A 183 12.95 2.08 19.63
N ASP A 184 11.69 2.33 19.26
CA ASP A 184 11.07 1.70 18.08
C ASP A 184 11.68 2.23 16.77
N PHE A 185 11.68 1.40 15.74
CA PHE A 185 12.06 1.76 14.37
C PHE A 185 10.84 1.78 13.44
N LYS A 186 10.66 2.89 12.71
CA LYS A 186 9.72 3.04 11.60
C LYS A 186 10.48 2.93 10.29
N SER A 187 10.52 1.76 9.66
CA SER A 187 11.38 1.48 8.51
C SER A 187 11.09 2.34 7.29
N ILE A 188 9.81 2.58 6.99
CA ILE A 188 9.39 3.38 5.85
C ILE A 188 8.17 4.25 6.11
N ASP A 189 8.09 5.32 5.33
CA ASP A 189 6.83 5.87 4.84
C ASP A 189 6.55 5.38 3.42
N ARG A 190 5.49 4.59 3.25
CA ARG A 190 5.03 4.12 1.95
C ARG A 190 4.33 5.27 1.24
N ASN A 191 4.83 5.68 0.08
CA ASN A 191 4.15 6.68 -0.74
C ASN A 191 2.78 6.14 -1.17
N THR A 192 1.74 6.68 -0.55
CA THR A 192 0.35 6.50 -0.97
C THR A 192 -0.31 7.83 -1.34
N VAL A 193 0.46 8.83 -1.75
CA VAL A 193 -0.04 10.21 -1.90
C VAL A 193 -1.20 10.31 -2.89
N SER A 194 -1.08 9.66 -4.04
CA SER A 194 -2.17 9.56 -5.01
C SER A 194 -2.52 8.11 -5.33
N GLY A 195 -1.47 7.30 -5.56
CA GLY A 195 -1.54 5.88 -5.88
C GLY A 195 -0.83 5.07 -4.80
N VAL A 196 -0.30 3.91 -5.14
CA VAL A 196 0.42 3.02 -4.23
C VAL A 196 1.77 2.66 -4.84
N CYS A 197 2.85 2.95 -4.12
CA CYS A 197 4.23 2.76 -4.60
C CYS A 197 4.66 1.28 -4.68
N PRO A 198 5.66 0.92 -5.52
CA PRO A 198 6.12 -0.46 -5.84
C PRO A 198 6.69 -1.29 -4.69
N VAL A 199 6.62 -0.83 -3.45
CA VAL A 199 7.12 -1.56 -2.29
C VAL A 199 6.24 -2.78 -1.96
N ASP A 200 6.89 -3.93 -1.75
CA ASP A 200 6.32 -5.16 -1.16
C ASP A 200 6.38 -5.04 0.36
N VAL A 201 5.27 -4.63 0.98
CA VAL A 201 5.24 -4.35 2.42
C VAL A 201 5.17 -5.61 3.27
N ALA A 202 4.74 -6.74 2.71
CA ALA A 202 4.76 -8.02 3.41
C ALA A 202 6.20 -8.49 3.64
N LEU A 203 7.09 -8.24 2.67
CA LEU A 203 8.51 -8.53 2.82
C LEU A 203 9.20 -7.63 3.88
N LEU A 204 8.75 -6.38 4.01
CA LEU A 204 9.40 -5.40 4.90
C LEU A 204 8.85 -5.41 6.33
N GLY A 205 7.57 -5.75 6.51
CA GLY A 205 6.86 -5.70 7.79
C GLY A 205 7.60 -6.37 8.96
N PRO A 206 8.17 -7.58 8.79
CA PRO A 206 8.91 -8.27 9.86
C PRO A 206 10.18 -7.54 10.35
N HIS A 207 10.65 -6.53 9.62
CA HIS A 207 11.87 -5.78 9.94
C HIS A 207 11.59 -4.39 10.50
N SER A 208 10.34 -4.11 10.86
CA SER A 208 9.94 -2.81 11.39
C SER A 208 9.07 -2.95 12.63
N ASP A 209 9.23 -2.02 13.59
CA ASP A 209 8.31 -1.92 14.72
C ASP A 209 7.07 -1.11 14.31
N TRP A 210 7.25 -0.15 13.39
CA TRP A 210 6.18 0.65 12.76
C TRP A 210 6.30 0.70 11.25
N ILE A 211 5.19 0.69 10.54
CA ILE A 211 5.16 1.02 9.12
C ILE A 211 4.18 2.17 8.92
N SER A 212 4.47 3.06 7.95
CA SER A 212 3.55 4.16 7.66
C SER A 212 3.25 4.36 6.19
N CYS A 213 2.21 5.13 5.94
CA CYS A 213 1.84 5.62 4.62
C CYS A 213 1.27 7.04 4.68
N ASP A 214 1.31 7.71 3.52
CA ASP A 214 0.92 9.11 3.33
C ASP A 214 -0.32 9.23 2.41
N PRO A 215 -1.54 8.88 2.87
CA PRO A 215 -2.71 8.94 2.02
C PRO A 215 -3.24 10.37 1.88
N TYR A 216 -3.12 10.97 0.69
CA TYR A 216 -3.54 12.36 0.42
C TYR A 216 -4.75 12.41 -0.54
N PRO A 217 -5.98 12.54 -0.01
CA PRO A 217 -7.19 12.47 -0.83
C PRO A 217 -7.30 13.58 -1.87
N THR A 218 -6.73 14.76 -1.63
CA THR A 218 -6.82 15.84 -2.63
C THR A 218 -5.96 15.55 -3.86
N SER A 219 -4.78 14.95 -3.67
CA SER A 219 -3.93 14.50 -4.77
C SER A 219 -4.56 13.33 -5.52
N THR A 220 -5.09 12.37 -4.79
CA THR A 220 -5.84 11.24 -5.37
C THR A 220 -7.02 11.73 -6.19
N SER A 221 -7.82 12.68 -5.67
CA SER A 221 -8.96 13.24 -6.38
C SER A 221 -8.54 14.02 -7.62
N ASN A 222 -7.45 14.77 -7.55
CA ASN A 222 -6.92 15.52 -8.69
C ASN A 222 -6.45 14.61 -9.83
N LYS A 223 -5.79 13.49 -9.50
CA LYS A 223 -5.23 12.57 -10.51
C LYS A 223 -6.22 11.52 -11.02
N TYR A 224 -7.09 11.01 -10.15
CA TYR A 224 -7.88 9.79 -10.41
C TYR A 224 -9.39 9.97 -10.15
N GLY A 225 -9.83 11.17 -9.76
CA GLY A 225 -11.23 11.50 -9.51
C GLY A 225 -11.72 11.16 -8.10
N LEU A 226 -12.90 11.70 -7.77
CA LEU A 226 -13.49 11.59 -6.43
C LEU A 226 -13.78 10.13 -6.02
N SER A 227 -14.22 9.29 -6.96
CA SER A 227 -14.58 7.90 -6.66
C SER A 227 -13.41 7.09 -6.10
N ARG A 228 -12.19 7.35 -6.56
CA ARG A 228 -10.96 6.73 -6.03
C ARG A 228 -10.45 7.40 -4.75
N ALA A 229 -10.78 8.67 -4.53
CA ALA A 229 -10.29 9.46 -3.41
C ALA A 229 -11.11 9.29 -2.12
N LEU A 230 -12.41 8.99 -2.24
CA LEU A 230 -13.38 9.03 -1.13
C LEU A 230 -12.93 8.25 0.12
N TYR A 231 -12.46 7.02 -0.08
CA TYR A 231 -11.99 6.13 0.99
C TYR A 231 -10.49 5.86 0.91
N HIS A 232 -9.75 6.74 0.22
CA HIS A 232 -8.32 6.56 0.01
C HIS A 232 -7.53 6.42 1.33
N PRO A 233 -7.78 7.21 2.39
CA PRO A 233 -7.12 7.03 3.69
C PRO A 233 -7.36 5.66 4.31
N GLY A 234 -8.62 5.21 4.38
CA GLY A 234 -8.96 3.90 4.93
C GLY A 234 -8.40 2.74 4.11
N PHE A 235 -8.48 2.82 2.78
CA PHE A 235 -7.91 1.82 1.88
C PHE A 235 -6.39 1.69 2.05
N SER A 236 -5.66 2.81 2.00
CA SER A 236 -4.19 2.82 2.12
C SER A 236 -3.75 2.31 3.49
N ALA A 237 -4.43 2.73 4.56
CA ALA A 237 -4.16 2.27 5.92
C ALA A 237 -4.45 0.77 6.09
N LYS A 238 -5.61 0.29 5.64
CA LYS A 238 -6.01 -1.12 5.77
C LYS A 238 -5.10 -2.04 4.98
N MET A 239 -4.85 -1.72 3.70
CA MET A 239 -3.95 -2.52 2.86
C MET A 239 -2.53 -2.55 3.45
N LEU A 240 -2.03 -1.43 3.98
CA LEU A 240 -0.71 -1.41 4.61
C LEU A 240 -0.67 -2.25 5.88
N GLY A 241 -1.64 -2.06 6.78
CA GLY A 241 -1.69 -2.73 8.08
C GLY A 241 -1.83 -4.24 7.96
N ASP A 242 -2.72 -4.71 7.09
CA ASP A 242 -2.97 -6.14 6.90
C ASP A 242 -1.74 -6.83 6.24
N LEU A 243 -1.16 -6.22 5.20
CA LEU A 243 -0.01 -6.81 4.50
C LEU A 243 1.28 -6.77 5.32
N ALA A 244 1.49 -5.74 6.16
CA ALA A 244 2.69 -5.60 6.98
C ALA A 244 2.56 -6.30 8.34
N THR A 245 2.13 -7.56 8.33
CA THR A 245 1.92 -8.36 9.55
C THR A 245 3.16 -8.32 10.46
N GLY A 246 2.93 -7.99 11.73
CA GLY A 246 3.98 -7.84 12.75
C GLY A 246 4.43 -6.40 13.01
N SER A 247 4.10 -5.45 12.14
CA SER A 247 4.34 -4.01 12.35
C SER A 247 3.12 -3.30 12.95
N LYS A 248 3.38 -2.26 13.75
CA LYS A 248 2.32 -1.32 14.16
C LYS A 248 2.06 -0.31 13.03
N LEU A 249 0.81 0.09 12.84
CA LEU A 249 0.41 0.99 11.77
C LEU A 249 0.45 2.46 12.23
N CYS A 250 1.24 3.26 11.52
CA CYS A 250 1.20 4.71 11.55
C CYS A 250 0.64 5.24 10.24
N VAL A 251 -0.10 6.34 10.27
CA VAL A 251 -0.56 7.00 9.05
C VAL A 251 -0.17 8.46 9.11
N THR A 252 0.17 9.04 7.96
CA THR A 252 0.40 10.47 7.80
C THR A 252 -0.77 11.11 7.05
N PRO A 253 -1.87 11.52 7.70
CA PRO A 253 -2.99 12.10 6.99
C PRO A 253 -2.65 13.52 6.48
N GLN A 254 -3.28 13.92 5.39
CA GLN A 254 -3.06 15.23 4.78
C GLN A 254 -3.48 16.38 5.72
N ASN A 255 -2.54 17.28 6.01
CA ASN A 255 -2.78 18.55 6.71
C ASN A 255 -2.08 19.73 6.02
N PHE A 256 -2.10 19.74 4.69
CA PHE A 256 -1.53 20.82 3.89
C PHE A 256 -2.25 20.95 2.55
N ILE A 257 -2.09 22.11 1.91
CA ILE A 257 -2.64 22.37 0.57
C ILE A 257 -1.81 21.57 -0.43
N TYR A 258 -2.47 20.68 -1.16
CA TYR A 258 -1.78 19.83 -2.11
C TYR A 258 -2.64 19.56 -3.34
N HIS A 259 -2.04 19.68 -4.53
CA HIS A 259 -2.74 19.66 -5.83
C HIS A 259 -3.99 20.58 -5.88
N GLY A 260 -3.88 21.77 -5.30
CA GLY A 260 -4.97 22.76 -5.28
C GLY A 260 -6.10 22.49 -4.27
N GLY A 261 -6.08 21.34 -3.58
CA GLY A 261 -7.05 21.02 -2.54
C GLY A 261 -6.56 21.44 -1.16
N ARG A 262 -7.40 22.19 -0.42
CA ARG A 262 -7.19 22.58 0.98
C ARG A 262 -8.09 21.73 1.88
N PRO A 263 -7.53 20.85 2.74
CA PRO A 263 -8.31 20.10 3.72
C PRO A 263 -9.15 21.00 4.63
N LYS A 264 -10.43 20.66 4.80
CA LYS A 264 -11.31 21.24 5.83
C LYS A 264 -11.22 20.42 7.11
N PRO A 265 -11.44 21.04 8.29
CA PRO A 265 -11.43 20.31 9.56
C PRO A 265 -12.34 19.07 9.61
N ALA A 266 -13.53 19.14 8.99
CA ALA A 266 -14.44 17.98 8.92
C ALA A 266 -13.87 16.84 8.06
N GLU A 267 -13.20 17.17 6.95
CA GLU A 267 -12.56 16.18 6.08
C GLU A 267 -11.37 15.53 6.80
N MET A 268 -10.57 16.31 7.54
CA MET A 268 -9.47 15.78 8.34
C MET A 268 -9.94 14.79 9.41
N ARG A 269 -11.07 15.07 10.08
CA ARG A 269 -11.68 14.11 11.02
C ARG A 269 -12.12 12.84 10.32
N GLU A 270 -12.78 12.96 9.18
CA GLU A 270 -13.23 11.81 8.39
C GLU A 270 -12.03 10.95 7.97
N TRP A 271 -11.00 11.55 7.38
CA TRP A 271 -9.79 10.84 6.94
C TRP A 271 -9.05 10.17 8.10
N ALA A 272 -8.89 10.86 9.24
CA ALA A 272 -8.33 10.26 10.43
C ALA A 272 -9.19 9.10 10.95
N SER A 273 -10.52 9.24 10.91
CA SER A 273 -11.45 8.18 11.36
C SER A 273 -11.34 6.93 10.49
N GLN A 274 -11.24 7.10 9.17
CA GLN A 274 -11.01 6.00 8.24
C GLN A 274 -9.71 5.24 8.56
N CYS A 275 -8.63 5.93 8.91
CA CYS A 275 -7.38 5.28 9.30
C CYS A 275 -7.50 4.53 10.64
N ILE A 276 -8.13 5.14 11.64
CA ILE A 276 -8.26 4.56 12.98
C ILE A 276 -9.18 3.34 12.98
N LYS A 277 -10.29 3.36 12.24
CA LYS A 277 -11.26 2.24 12.20
C LYS A 277 -10.69 0.97 11.57
N VAL A 278 -9.62 1.10 10.78
CA VAL A 278 -8.89 -0.02 10.16
C VAL A 278 -7.57 -0.35 10.86
N GLY A 279 -7.33 0.19 12.06
CA GLY A 279 -6.24 -0.25 12.93
C GLY A 279 -5.02 0.67 13.02
N ALA A 280 -5.07 1.90 12.49
CA ALA A 280 -4.00 2.87 12.73
C ALA A 280 -3.86 3.18 14.22
N GLN A 281 -2.62 3.14 14.73
CA GLN A 281 -2.30 3.36 16.15
C GLN A 281 -1.57 4.68 16.38
N MET A 282 -1.01 5.28 15.33
CA MET A 282 -0.35 6.58 15.35
C MET A 282 -0.77 7.41 14.14
N LEU A 283 -1.03 8.69 14.38
CA LEU A 283 -1.16 9.68 13.31
C LEU A 283 0.06 10.61 13.37
N TYR A 284 0.78 10.72 12.28
CA TYR A 284 1.87 11.67 12.10
C TYR A 284 1.40 12.79 11.16
N TRP A 285 1.58 14.05 11.51
CA TRP A 285 1.05 15.14 10.68
C TRP A 285 2.22 15.85 10.01
N TYR A 286 2.31 15.74 8.68
CA TYR A 286 3.35 16.43 7.92
C TYR A 286 3.16 17.95 8.01
N ILE A 287 4.24 18.65 8.39
CA ILE A 287 4.32 20.11 8.42
C ILE A 287 5.65 20.49 7.78
N GLU A 288 5.59 21.05 6.57
CA GLU A 288 6.78 21.45 5.81
C GLU A 288 7.56 22.58 6.48
N GLY A 289 6.86 23.53 7.11
CA GLY A 289 7.47 24.67 7.77
C GLY A 289 6.45 25.63 8.40
N SER A 290 6.94 26.78 8.85
CA SER A 290 6.13 27.80 9.51
C SER A 290 5.04 28.37 8.59
N GLU A 291 5.30 28.50 7.30
CA GLU A 291 4.30 28.97 6.32
C GLU A 291 3.12 28.00 6.21
N THR A 292 3.38 26.70 6.11
CA THR A 292 2.33 25.67 6.12
C THR A 292 1.53 25.71 7.42
N LEU A 293 2.20 25.91 8.56
CA LEU A 293 1.53 26.04 9.85
C LEU A 293 0.55 27.22 9.88
N MET A 294 0.98 28.38 9.38
CA MET A 294 0.14 29.59 9.33
C MET A 294 -0.97 29.48 8.27
N ASN A 295 -0.66 28.95 7.09
CA ASN A 295 -1.61 28.84 5.99
C ASN A 295 -2.69 27.79 6.25
N MET A 296 -2.40 26.78 7.09
CA MET A 296 -3.33 25.73 7.50
C MET A 296 -3.78 25.89 8.95
N TRP A 297 -3.91 27.12 9.47
CA TRP A 297 -4.22 27.35 10.88
C TRP A 297 -5.36 26.48 11.43
N ASP A 298 -6.53 26.51 10.80
CA ASP A 298 -7.69 25.70 11.22
C ASP A 298 -7.44 24.19 11.12
N GLY A 299 -6.68 23.75 10.11
CA GLY A 299 -6.28 22.35 9.97
C GLY A 299 -5.32 21.90 11.08
N ASN A 300 -4.36 22.74 11.44
CA ASN A 300 -3.45 22.47 12.55
C ASN A 300 -4.17 22.45 13.90
N LEU A 301 -5.16 23.33 14.12
CA LEU A 301 -6.02 23.26 15.30
C LEU A 301 -6.82 21.95 15.34
N GLU A 302 -7.34 21.51 14.20
CA GLU A 302 -8.05 20.23 14.11
C GLU A 302 -7.12 19.03 14.35
N ALA A 303 -5.91 19.04 13.79
CA ALA A 303 -4.91 17.99 14.03
C ALA A 303 -4.58 17.90 15.54
N LEU A 304 -4.41 19.03 16.23
CA LEU A 304 -4.21 19.07 17.68
C LEU A 304 -5.41 18.49 18.44
N ALA A 305 -6.63 18.84 18.04
CA ALA A 305 -7.86 18.34 18.63
C ALA A 305 -8.00 16.82 18.47
N ILE A 306 -7.74 16.30 17.26
CA ILE A 306 -7.73 14.87 16.94
C ILE A 306 -6.72 14.14 17.84
N ASN A 307 -5.47 14.59 17.89
CA ASN A 307 -4.43 13.93 18.72
C ASN A 307 -4.81 13.95 20.20
N LYS A 308 -5.35 15.05 20.72
CA LYS A 308 -5.81 15.14 22.11
C LYS A 308 -6.94 14.16 22.39
N GLN A 309 -7.88 14.01 21.46
CA GLN A 309 -8.92 12.99 21.56
C GLN A 309 -8.31 11.60 21.58
N LEU A 310 -7.43 11.25 20.63
CA LEU A 310 -6.79 9.94 20.54
C LEU A 310 -5.94 9.59 21.78
N LYS A 311 -5.29 10.58 22.40
CA LYS A 311 -4.52 10.41 23.64
C LYS A 311 -5.39 9.96 24.82
N THR A 312 -6.68 10.31 24.83
CA THR A 312 -7.58 10.10 25.97
C THR A 312 -8.67 9.06 25.70
N MET A 313 -8.95 8.79 24.42
CA MET A 313 -9.92 7.81 23.98
C MET A 313 -9.36 6.38 24.19
N PRO A 314 -10.19 5.42 24.65
CA PRO A 314 -9.83 4.01 24.58
C PRO A 314 -9.46 3.62 23.13
N LYS A 315 -8.52 2.68 22.99
CA LYS A 315 -8.19 2.15 21.66
C LYS A 315 -9.44 1.58 20.99
N VAL A 316 -9.63 1.93 19.73
CA VAL A 316 -10.70 1.36 18.90
C VAL A 316 -10.43 -0.14 18.74
N LYS A 317 -11.41 -0.97 19.09
CA LYS A 317 -11.31 -2.42 18.94
C LYS A 317 -11.64 -2.78 17.50
N VAL A 318 -10.67 -3.32 16.79
CA VAL A 318 -10.86 -3.94 15.47
C VAL A 318 -11.13 -5.44 15.64
N PRO A 319 -11.90 -6.07 14.73
CA PRO A 319 -12.06 -7.53 14.73
C PRO A 319 -10.71 -8.26 14.66
N GLU A 320 -10.54 -9.30 15.50
CA GLU A 320 -9.31 -10.11 15.55
C GLU A 320 -9.36 -11.33 14.60
N LYS A 321 -10.55 -11.66 14.08
CA LYS A 321 -10.80 -12.82 13.24
C LYS A 321 -11.70 -12.43 12.08
N THR A 322 -11.45 -13.06 10.95
CA THR A 322 -12.27 -13.02 9.74
C THR A 322 -12.05 -14.33 8.99
N VAL A 323 -13.03 -14.72 8.18
CA VAL A 323 -12.95 -15.85 7.27
C VAL A 323 -12.82 -15.39 5.81
N SER A 324 -12.60 -14.10 5.59
CA SER A 324 -12.56 -13.46 4.28
C SER A 324 -11.24 -12.74 4.05
N ALA A 325 -10.65 -12.93 2.88
CA ALA A 325 -9.46 -12.17 2.50
C ALA A 325 -9.48 -11.72 1.04
N VAL A 326 -8.82 -10.60 0.78
CA VAL A 326 -8.54 -10.07 -0.55
C VAL A 326 -7.08 -10.35 -0.89
N LEU A 327 -6.83 -11.17 -1.90
CA LEU A 327 -5.47 -11.49 -2.35
C LEU A 327 -4.96 -10.41 -3.31
N HIS A 328 -4.13 -9.52 -2.79
CA HIS A 328 -3.47 -8.47 -3.56
C HIS A 328 -2.17 -8.99 -4.19
N SER A 329 -2.11 -9.02 -5.52
CA SER A 329 -0.92 -9.46 -6.27
C SER A 329 0.02 -8.28 -6.56
N ASP A 330 1.17 -8.24 -5.88
CA ASP A 330 2.24 -7.31 -6.24
C ASP A 330 2.84 -7.63 -7.61
N TYR A 331 2.78 -8.89 -8.07
CA TYR A 331 3.22 -9.26 -9.43
C TYR A 331 2.37 -8.57 -10.50
N ASP A 332 1.05 -8.52 -10.33
CA ASP A 332 0.16 -7.81 -11.24
C ASP A 332 0.40 -6.31 -11.19
N ARG A 333 0.59 -5.78 -9.99
CA ARG A 333 0.88 -4.37 -9.81
C ARG A 333 2.16 -3.94 -10.51
N TRP A 334 3.23 -4.71 -10.35
CA TRP A 334 4.50 -4.46 -11.04
C TRP A 334 4.39 -4.70 -12.53
N GLY A 335 3.82 -5.85 -12.92
CA GLY A 335 3.66 -6.26 -14.30
C GLY A 335 2.86 -5.27 -15.12
N LEU A 336 1.76 -4.74 -14.58
CA LEU A 336 0.85 -3.82 -15.27
C LEU A 336 1.10 -2.34 -14.97
N GLN A 337 2.03 -2.03 -14.04
CA GLN A 337 2.20 -0.69 -13.47
C GLN A 337 0.91 -0.13 -12.85
N ASP A 338 0.14 -0.99 -12.18
CA ASP A 338 -1.15 -0.61 -11.56
C ASP A 338 -0.96 0.12 -10.23
N ASN A 339 -0.47 1.35 -10.26
CA ASN A 339 -0.31 2.12 -9.03
C ASN A 339 -1.65 2.63 -8.46
N VAL A 340 -2.78 2.48 -9.17
CA VAL A 340 -4.08 3.04 -8.72
C VAL A 340 -4.92 1.99 -8.00
N LEU A 341 -4.83 0.73 -8.41
CA LEU A 341 -5.46 -0.42 -7.77
C LEU A 341 -6.99 -0.31 -7.69
N HIS A 342 -7.63 0.13 -8.78
CA HIS A 342 -9.10 0.25 -8.84
C HIS A 342 -9.83 -1.04 -8.43
N PRO A 343 -9.41 -2.25 -8.86
CA PRO A 343 -10.03 -3.49 -8.42
C PRO A 343 -9.93 -3.75 -6.91
N ALA A 344 -8.74 -3.61 -6.32
CA ALA A 344 -8.55 -3.83 -4.88
C ALA A 344 -9.27 -2.77 -4.03
N TYR A 345 -9.26 -1.51 -4.47
CA TYR A 345 -10.01 -0.42 -3.83
C TYR A 345 -11.53 -0.64 -3.89
N SER A 346 -12.02 -1.17 -5.01
CA SER A 346 -13.44 -1.51 -5.17
C SER A 346 -13.86 -2.60 -4.19
N LEU A 347 -13.04 -3.64 -4.02
CA LEU A 347 -13.29 -4.67 -3.01
C LEU A 347 -13.23 -4.13 -1.58
N TYR A 348 -12.27 -3.25 -1.26
CA TYR A 348 -12.26 -2.56 0.05
C TYR A 348 -13.57 -1.83 0.31
N THR A 349 -14.07 -1.13 -0.70
CA THR A 349 -15.29 -0.34 -0.58
C THR A 349 -16.53 -1.23 -0.44
N LEU A 350 -16.62 -2.28 -1.25
CA LEU A 350 -17.77 -3.20 -1.24
C LEU A 350 -17.82 -4.04 0.04
N LEU A 351 -16.69 -4.62 0.47
CA LEU A 351 -16.60 -5.44 1.68
C LEU A 351 -16.71 -4.57 2.95
N GLY A 352 -15.86 -3.55 3.05
CA GLY A 352 -15.74 -2.73 4.25
C GLY A 352 -16.80 -1.63 4.34
N GLU A 353 -16.73 -0.63 3.46
CA GLU A 353 -17.55 0.57 3.62
C GLU A 353 -19.06 0.34 3.35
N GLN A 354 -19.41 -0.58 2.44
CA GLN A 354 -20.80 -0.80 2.02
C GLN A 354 -21.45 -2.04 2.68
N THR A 355 -20.77 -3.19 2.69
CA THR A 355 -21.27 -4.41 3.34
C THR A 355 -20.97 -4.43 4.84
N LYS A 356 -19.97 -3.66 5.28
CA LYS A 356 -19.50 -3.61 6.68
C LYS A 356 -19.07 -4.98 7.20
N ALA A 357 -18.47 -5.78 6.33
CA ALA A 357 -17.79 -7.01 6.69
C ALA A 357 -16.34 -6.74 7.07
N TRP A 358 -15.76 -7.56 7.93
CA TRP A 358 -14.31 -7.57 8.12
C TRP A 358 -13.65 -8.51 7.12
N PHE A 359 -12.42 -8.20 6.72
CA PHE A 359 -11.62 -8.98 5.80
C PHE A 359 -10.15 -8.60 5.99
N ASP A 360 -9.22 -9.45 5.54
CA ASP A 360 -7.79 -9.15 5.54
C ASP A 360 -7.28 -8.95 4.09
N PHE A 361 -6.40 -7.98 3.84
CA PHE A 361 -5.55 -8.04 2.64
C PHE A 361 -4.39 -8.99 2.87
N ILE A 362 -4.17 -9.91 1.92
CA ILE A 362 -3.05 -10.86 1.93
C ILE A 362 -2.29 -10.76 0.61
N SER A 363 -1.07 -11.31 0.53
CA SER A 363 -0.25 -11.28 -0.70
C SER A 363 0.45 -12.60 -1.01
N PRO A 364 0.89 -12.83 -2.27
CA PRO A 364 1.76 -13.95 -2.61
C PRO A 364 3.01 -14.04 -1.72
N THR A 365 3.64 -12.89 -1.42
CA THR A 365 4.78 -12.84 -0.49
C THR A 365 4.39 -13.27 0.92
N GLY A 366 3.26 -12.80 1.45
CA GLY A 366 2.79 -13.20 2.77
C GLY A 366 2.46 -14.69 2.86
N ILE A 367 1.85 -15.27 1.82
CA ILE A 367 1.56 -16.71 1.72
C ILE A 367 2.86 -17.54 1.69
N THR A 368 3.80 -17.17 0.84
CA THR A 368 5.05 -17.94 0.65
C THR A 368 6.00 -17.82 1.84
N THR A 369 5.98 -16.69 2.56
CA THR A 369 6.74 -16.47 3.81
C THR A 369 5.99 -16.93 5.06
N LYS A 370 4.77 -17.47 4.92
CA LYS A 370 3.91 -17.96 6.02
C LYS A 370 3.48 -16.87 7.01
N LEU A 371 3.52 -15.60 6.60
CA LEU A 371 2.84 -14.51 7.31
C LEU A 371 1.32 -14.63 7.17
N ASP A 372 0.86 -15.08 6.00
CA ASP A 372 -0.54 -15.33 5.69
C ASP A 372 -0.82 -16.84 5.68
N ASP A 373 -1.76 -17.28 6.52
CA ASP A 373 -2.21 -18.68 6.59
C ASP A 373 -3.59 -18.84 5.96
N LEU A 374 -3.64 -19.42 4.76
CA LEU A 374 -4.88 -19.61 4.02
C LEU A 374 -5.89 -20.53 4.73
N ARG A 375 -5.48 -21.33 5.71
CA ARG A 375 -6.39 -22.18 6.50
C ARG A 375 -7.35 -21.38 7.39
N ARG A 376 -7.05 -20.10 7.62
CA ARG A 376 -7.90 -19.18 8.40
C ARG A 376 -9.12 -18.70 7.60
N TYR A 377 -9.03 -18.73 6.28
CA TYR A 377 -10.05 -18.17 5.40
C TYR A 377 -10.95 -19.27 4.83
N LYS A 378 -12.19 -18.88 4.53
CA LYS A 378 -13.17 -19.68 3.78
C LYS A 378 -13.42 -19.10 2.39
N VAL A 379 -13.23 -17.78 2.22
CA VAL A 379 -13.37 -17.10 0.94
C VAL A 379 -12.15 -16.22 0.65
N LEU A 380 -11.62 -16.35 -0.56
CA LEU A 380 -10.56 -15.51 -1.10
C LEU A 380 -11.10 -14.74 -2.31
N TYR A 381 -11.06 -13.41 -2.23
CA TYR A 381 -11.41 -12.52 -3.33
C TYR A 381 -10.13 -12.12 -4.08
N ILE A 382 -10.12 -12.33 -5.39
CA ILE A 382 -8.98 -12.06 -6.26
C ILE A 382 -9.38 -10.92 -7.22
N PRO A 383 -9.04 -9.66 -6.89
CA PRO A 383 -9.36 -8.52 -7.74
C PRO A 383 -8.66 -8.61 -9.10
N ARG A 384 -7.40 -9.01 -9.08
CA ARG A 384 -6.55 -9.23 -10.25
C ARG A 384 -5.34 -10.09 -9.90
N MET A 385 -5.04 -11.09 -10.72
CA MET A 385 -3.88 -11.97 -10.54
C MET A 385 -3.54 -12.71 -11.84
N LYS A 386 -3.14 -11.96 -12.88
CA LYS A 386 -2.60 -12.49 -14.14
C LYS A 386 -1.29 -13.25 -13.94
N PHE A 387 -0.46 -12.78 -13.02
CA PHE A 387 0.87 -13.32 -12.74
C PHE A 387 0.92 -14.02 -11.38
N THR A 388 1.60 -15.16 -11.33
CA THR A 388 1.78 -15.98 -10.12
C THR A 388 3.17 -16.65 -10.13
N ASP A 389 3.46 -17.41 -9.09
CA ASP A 389 4.58 -18.35 -9.07
C ASP A 389 4.07 -19.75 -8.65
N PRO A 390 4.84 -20.82 -8.91
CA PRO A 390 4.41 -22.18 -8.58
C PRO A 390 4.06 -22.42 -7.10
N ALA A 391 4.77 -21.76 -6.16
CA ALA A 391 4.53 -21.94 -4.74
C ALA A 391 3.22 -21.27 -4.30
N THR A 392 2.97 -20.05 -4.78
CA THR A 392 1.69 -19.36 -4.54
C THR A 392 0.53 -20.14 -5.16
N THR A 393 0.66 -20.60 -6.40
CA THR A 393 -0.37 -21.40 -7.07
C THR A 393 -0.68 -22.68 -6.30
N ALA A 394 0.34 -23.41 -5.83
CA ALA A 394 0.14 -24.62 -5.04
C ALA A 394 -0.70 -24.38 -3.77
N GLU A 395 -0.46 -23.27 -3.06
CA GLU A 395 -1.25 -22.89 -1.88
C GLU A 395 -2.70 -22.55 -2.22
N LEU A 396 -2.96 -21.91 -3.38
CA LEU A 396 -4.33 -21.66 -3.86
C LEU A 396 -5.08 -22.95 -4.22
N MET A 397 -4.39 -23.89 -4.88
CA MET A 397 -4.98 -25.20 -5.21
C MET A 397 -5.31 -25.99 -3.95
N GLU A 398 -4.41 -25.96 -2.98
CA GLU A 398 -4.60 -26.62 -1.71
C GLU A 398 -5.71 -25.96 -0.87
N PHE A 399 -5.86 -24.63 -0.92
CA PHE A 399 -7.02 -23.93 -0.36
C PHE A 399 -8.35 -24.44 -0.95
N LEU A 400 -8.43 -24.60 -2.27
CA LEU A 400 -9.61 -25.18 -2.94
C LEU A 400 -9.84 -26.64 -2.54
N ASN A 401 -8.79 -27.47 -2.51
CA ASN A 401 -8.88 -28.88 -2.15
C ASN A 401 -9.39 -29.09 -0.72
N ARG A 402 -9.20 -28.13 0.18
CA ARG A 402 -9.72 -28.17 1.56
C ARG A 402 -11.14 -27.63 1.74
N GLY A 403 -11.80 -27.16 0.68
CA GLY A 403 -13.15 -26.62 0.75
C GLY A 403 -13.26 -25.10 0.69
N GLY A 404 -12.16 -24.40 0.38
CA GLY A 404 -12.16 -22.96 0.18
C GLY A 404 -12.98 -22.51 -1.03
N THR A 405 -13.47 -21.27 -0.98
CA THR A 405 -14.11 -20.59 -2.12
C THR A 405 -13.18 -19.52 -2.67
N LEU A 406 -12.78 -19.63 -3.93
CA LEU A 406 -11.98 -18.62 -4.62
C LEU A 406 -12.88 -17.81 -5.57
N VAL A 407 -12.88 -16.49 -5.45
CA VAL A 407 -13.70 -15.57 -6.27
C VAL A 407 -12.77 -14.67 -7.08
N SER A 408 -12.60 -14.98 -8.37
CA SER A 408 -11.78 -14.18 -9.28
C SER A 408 -12.62 -13.23 -10.11
N PHE A 409 -12.23 -11.96 -10.10
CA PHE A 409 -12.78 -10.90 -10.95
C PHE A 409 -11.90 -10.61 -12.17
N ASP A 410 -10.97 -11.52 -12.49
CA ASP A 410 -9.95 -11.31 -13.52
C ASP A 410 -10.02 -12.37 -14.62
N PRO A 411 -10.38 -11.99 -15.86
CA PRO A 411 -10.36 -12.92 -16.99
C PRO A 411 -8.96 -13.49 -17.26
N ASP A 412 -7.90 -12.77 -16.86
CA ASP A 412 -6.51 -13.19 -17.02
C ASP A 412 -5.97 -14.00 -15.82
N PHE A 413 -6.83 -14.41 -14.88
CA PHE A 413 -6.43 -15.11 -13.65
C PHE A 413 -5.51 -16.33 -13.86
N LEU A 414 -4.29 -16.27 -13.34
CA LEU A 414 -3.24 -17.30 -13.49
C LEU A 414 -2.87 -17.57 -14.96
N SER A 415 -2.80 -16.56 -15.81
CA SER A 415 -2.33 -16.75 -17.19
C SER A 415 -0.84 -17.12 -17.25
N PHE A 416 0.00 -16.51 -16.41
CA PHE A 416 1.45 -16.67 -16.49
C PHE A 416 2.11 -16.87 -15.12
N ASN A 417 3.08 -17.78 -15.08
CA ASN A 417 4.11 -17.74 -14.04
C ASN A 417 5.03 -16.54 -14.29
N ILE A 418 5.64 -16.01 -13.24
CA ILE A 418 6.58 -14.88 -13.32
C ILE A 418 7.85 -15.17 -14.13
N ASP A 419 8.12 -16.42 -14.48
CA ASP A 419 9.18 -16.84 -15.41
C ASP A 419 8.77 -16.78 -16.90
N GLY A 420 7.52 -16.42 -17.19
CA GLY A 420 6.95 -16.34 -18.53
C GLY A 420 6.28 -17.61 -19.04
N SER A 421 6.33 -18.71 -18.29
CA SER A 421 5.61 -19.95 -18.62
C SER A 421 4.11 -19.81 -18.35
N ALA A 422 3.29 -20.61 -19.05
CA ALA A 422 1.86 -20.69 -18.74
C ALA A 422 1.63 -21.44 -17.42
N VAL A 423 0.61 -21.05 -16.66
CA VAL A 423 0.21 -21.76 -15.43
C VAL A 423 -0.67 -22.95 -15.81
N PRO A 424 -0.22 -24.21 -15.62
CA PRO A 424 -0.98 -25.37 -16.06
C PRO A 424 -2.33 -25.53 -15.33
N GLU A 425 -2.42 -25.09 -14.08
CA GLU A 425 -3.63 -25.17 -13.26
C GLU A 425 -4.77 -24.30 -13.80
N ARG A 426 -4.49 -23.24 -14.56
CA ARG A 426 -5.50 -22.34 -15.13
C ARG A 426 -6.54 -23.10 -15.95
N THR A 427 -6.10 -24.03 -16.80
CA THR A 427 -7.00 -24.83 -17.64
C THR A 427 -7.94 -25.67 -16.79
N ALA A 428 -7.43 -26.27 -15.71
CA ALA A 428 -8.24 -27.08 -14.79
C ALA A 428 -9.23 -26.25 -13.96
N LEU A 429 -8.89 -24.99 -13.65
CA LEU A 429 -9.76 -24.06 -12.92
C LEU A 429 -10.87 -23.49 -13.80
N LEU A 430 -10.52 -23.04 -15.02
CA LEU A 430 -11.49 -22.54 -15.99
C LEU A 430 -12.40 -23.65 -16.52
N GLY A 431 -11.84 -24.82 -16.80
CA GLY A 431 -12.56 -25.93 -17.45
C GLY A 431 -12.98 -25.65 -18.89
N THR A 432 -12.58 -24.52 -19.46
CA THR A 432 -12.94 -24.04 -20.80
C THR A 432 -11.96 -22.95 -21.24
N GLU A 433 -12.02 -22.57 -22.51
CA GLU A 433 -11.27 -21.44 -23.05
C GLU A 433 -12.09 -20.13 -22.91
N LEU A 434 -11.38 -19.02 -22.73
CA LEU A 434 -11.96 -17.68 -22.78
C LEU A 434 -11.59 -17.01 -24.11
N SER A 435 -12.57 -16.49 -24.83
CA SER A 435 -12.34 -15.72 -26.06
C SER A 435 -12.67 -14.24 -25.86
N PRO A 436 -11.82 -13.28 -26.27
CA PRO A 436 -12.10 -11.86 -26.10
C PRO A 436 -13.44 -11.46 -26.70
N ARG A 437 -14.19 -10.58 -26.00
CA ARG A 437 -15.45 -10.01 -26.48
C ARG A 437 -15.45 -8.49 -26.40
N THR A 438 -16.28 -7.87 -27.26
CA THR A 438 -16.62 -6.45 -27.16
C THR A 438 -17.94 -6.32 -26.42
N LEU A 439 -17.93 -5.61 -25.29
CA LEU A 439 -19.11 -5.38 -24.48
C LEU A 439 -19.97 -4.25 -25.06
N GLN A 440 -21.24 -4.52 -25.36
CA GLN A 440 -22.18 -3.50 -25.88
C GLN A 440 -22.95 -2.81 -24.77
N MET A 441 -23.42 -3.57 -23.78
CA MET A 441 -24.04 -3.03 -22.57
C MET A 441 -23.11 -3.25 -21.37
N PRO A 442 -22.67 -2.19 -20.67
CA PRO A 442 -21.69 -2.27 -19.60
C PRO A 442 -22.31 -2.73 -18.27
N THR A 443 -23.12 -3.79 -18.32
CA THR A 443 -23.82 -4.36 -17.18
C THR A 443 -23.93 -5.87 -17.31
N LEU A 444 -24.00 -6.54 -16.16
CA LEU A 444 -24.38 -7.94 -16.03
C LEU A 444 -25.73 -8.05 -15.33
N GLN A 445 -26.48 -9.11 -15.63
CA GLN A 445 -27.68 -9.49 -14.92
C GLN A 445 -27.35 -10.54 -13.85
N TYR A 446 -27.74 -10.27 -12.60
CA TYR A 446 -27.55 -11.14 -11.43
C TYR A 446 -28.86 -11.29 -10.66
N GLY A 447 -29.61 -12.38 -10.90
CA GLY A 447 -30.99 -12.47 -10.39
C GLY A 447 -31.82 -11.28 -10.89
N ASP A 448 -32.43 -10.53 -9.98
CA ASP A 448 -33.16 -9.28 -10.27
C ASP A 448 -32.26 -8.03 -10.25
N GLN A 449 -30.97 -8.18 -9.94
CA GLN A 449 -30.00 -7.08 -9.82
C GLN A 449 -29.23 -6.84 -11.12
N THR A 450 -28.82 -5.59 -11.31
CA THR A 450 -27.91 -5.19 -12.37
C THR A 450 -26.53 -4.86 -11.78
N LEU A 451 -25.48 -5.53 -12.29
CA LEU A 451 -24.10 -5.33 -11.87
C LEU A 451 -23.38 -4.44 -12.90
N PRO A 452 -22.99 -3.20 -12.57
CA PRO A 452 -22.26 -2.35 -13.51
C PRO A 452 -20.85 -2.87 -13.79
N VAL A 453 -20.40 -2.71 -15.04
CA VAL A 453 -19.04 -3.00 -15.50
C VAL A 453 -18.38 -1.70 -15.94
N TYR A 454 -17.14 -1.46 -15.51
CA TYR A 454 -16.43 -0.21 -15.77
C TYR A 454 -15.27 -0.40 -16.74
N LYS A 455 -15.03 0.61 -17.58
CA LYS A 455 -13.82 0.66 -18.42
C LYS A 455 -12.59 0.79 -17.52
N ILE A 456 -11.50 0.15 -17.92
CA ILE A 456 -10.23 0.21 -17.21
C ILE A 456 -9.65 1.62 -17.34
N ALA A 457 -9.58 2.31 -16.21
CA ALA A 457 -8.98 3.64 -16.09
C ALA A 457 -7.57 3.54 -15.51
N HIS A 458 -6.71 4.49 -15.89
CA HIS A 458 -5.37 4.72 -15.33
C HIS A 458 -4.38 3.54 -15.41
N LEU A 459 -4.67 2.50 -16.19
CA LEU A 459 -3.69 1.49 -16.59
C LEU A 459 -3.10 1.84 -17.96
N PRO A 460 -1.78 1.65 -18.17
CA PRO A 460 -1.16 1.82 -19.47
C PRO A 460 -1.47 0.64 -20.42
N GLY A 461 -1.10 0.82 -21.69
CA GLY A 461 -1.10 -0.26 -22.67
C GLY A 461 -2.48 -0.71 -23.14
N ALA A 462 -2.61 -2.00 -23.46
CA ALA A 462 -3.74 -2.54 -24.22
C ALA A 462 -5.10 -2.42 -23.52
N TYR A 463 -5.11 -2.36 -22.18
CA TYR A 463 -6.32 -2.26 -21.37
C TYR A 463 -6.88 -0.83 -21.26
N ALA A 464 -6.07 0.20 -21.53
CA ALA A 464 -6.42 1.59 -21.28
C ALA A 464 -7.73 2.01 -21.95
N GLY A 465 -8.71 2.44 -21.16
CA GLY A 465 -10.00 2.95 -21.63
C GLY A 465 -10.94 1.88 -22.22
N LYS A 466 -10.67 0.60 -22.00
CA LYS A 466 -11.47 -0.52 -22.54
C LYS A 466 -12.15 -1.33 -21.45
N PHE A 467 -13.23 -2.00 -21.82
CA PHE A 467 -13.73 -3.13 -21.05
C PHE A 467 -12.82 -4.33 -21.30
N HIS A 468 -12.48 -5.05 -20.25
CA HIS A 468 -11.78 -6.32 -20.39
C HIS A 468 -12.78 -7.44 -20.11
N ALA A 469 -13.32 -8.01 -21.17
CA ALA A 469 -14.36 -9.01 -21.15
C ALA A 469 -14.05 -10.13 -22.14
N CYS A 470 -14.45 -11.34 -21.79
CA CYS A 470 -14.32 -12.55 -22.59
C CYS A 470 -15.65 -13.32 -22.58
N ASP A 471 -15.90 -14.12 -23.61
CA ASP A 471 -16.90 -15.18 -23.57
C ASP A 471 -16.27 -16.48 -23.08
N PHE A 472 -17.02 -17.26 -22.31
CA PHE A 472 -16.72 -18.69 -22.14
C PHE A 472 -17.03 -19.39 -23.45
N LYS A 473 -16.06 -20.11 -24.03
CA LYS A 473 -16.28 -20.88 -25.26
C LYS A 473 -17.40 -21.91 -25.08
N GLU A 474 -17.37 -22.58 -23.94
CA GLU A 474 -18.41 -23.50 -23.46
C GLU A 474 -18.54 -23.33 -21.94
N VAL A 475 -19.74 -23.52 -21.39
CA VAL A 475 -19.93 -23.59 -19.93
C VAL A 475 -19.50 -24.98 -19.46
N PRO A 476 -18.48 -25.10 -18.58
CA PRO A 476 -18.03 -26.40 -18.12
C PRO A 476 -19.15 -27.15 -17.39
N ALA A 477 -19.23 -28.47 -17.60
CA ALA A 477 -20.23 -29.32 -16.96
C ALA A 477 -20.22 -29.18 -15.43
N GLY A 478 -21.43 -29.13 -14.83
CA GLY A 478 -21.60 -28.95 -13.39
C GLY A 478 -21.39 -27.50 -12.89
N SER A 479 -21.13 -26.54 -13.78
CA SER A 479 -21.05 -25.13 -13.41
C SER A 479 -22.44 -24.51 -13.27
N ARG A 480 -22.59 -23.60 -12.31
CA ARG A 480 -23.76 -22.74 -12.13
C ARG A 480 -23.46 -21.36 -12.69
N ILE A 481 -24.32 -20.85 -13.58
CA ILE A 481 -24.23 -19.48 -14.06
C ILE A 481 -24.74 -18.56 -12.94
N LEU A 482 -23.89 -17.63 -12.48
CA LEU A 482 -24.26 -16.64 -11.48
C LEU A 482 -24.78 -15.37 -12.14
N ALA A 483 -24.08 -14.88 -13.16
CA ALA A 483 -24.46 -13.68 -13.87
C ALA A 483 -24.24 -13.83 -15.39
N THR A 484 -25.06 -13.13 -16.17
CA THR A 484 -24.98 -13.10 -17.63
C THR A 484 -24.73 -11.68 -18.13
N TYR A 485 -24.12 -11.54 -19.29
CA TYR A 485 -24.05 -10.25 -19.98
C TYR A 485 -25.46 -9.77 -20.30
N SER A 486 -25.75 -8.49 -20.03
CA SER A 486 -27.09 -7.94 -20.27
C SER A 486 -27.44 -7.81 -21.76
N ASP A 487 -26.44 -7.80 -22.65
CA ASP A 487 -26.64 -7.57 -24.10
C ASP A 487 -27.13 -8.81 -24.86
N ASP A 488 -26.65 -10.00 -24.51
CA ASP A 488 -26.97 -11.24 -25.23
C ASP A 488 -27.34 -12.42 -24.32
N GLY A 489 -27.33 -12.23 -22.99
CA GLY A 489 -27.62 -13.28 -22.02
C GLY A 489 -26.54 -14.35 -21.89
N ARG A 490 -25.37 -14.19 -22.53
CA ARG A 490 -24.27 -15.16 -22.40
C ARG A 490 -23.70 -15.16 -20.97
N PRO A 491 -23.20 -16.29 -20.47
CA PRO A 491 -22.58 -16.38 -19.15
C PRO A 491 -21.39 -15.42 -19.01
N ALA A 492 -21.38 -14.65 -17.92
CA ALA A 492 -20.31 -13.71 -17.58
C ALA A 492 -19.61 -14.10 -16.26
N VAL A 493 -20.34 -14.71 -15.33
CA VAL A 493 -19.82 -15.22 -14.07
C VAL A 493 -20.34 -16.62 -13.85
N ILE A 494 -19.45 -17.58 -13.61
CA ILE A 494 -19.80 -18.96 -13.28
C ILE A 494 -19.23 -19.36 -11.92
N GLU A 495 -19.94 -20.24 -11.23
CA GLU A 495 -19.46 -20.98 -10.06
C GLU A 495 -19.25 -22.44 -10.48
N ARG A 496 -18.12 -23.03 -10.09
CA ARG A 496 -17.79 -24.41 -10.44
C ARG A 496 -17.15 -25.14 -9.25
N PRO A 497 -17.50 -26.41 -9.00
CA PRO A 497 -16.81 -27.22 -8.00
C PRO A 497 -15.36 -27.51 -8.42
N TYR A 498 -14.44 -27.48 -7.45
CA TYR A 498 -13.05 -27.88 -7.63
C TYR A 498 -12.50 -28.50 -6.34
N GLY A 499 -12.01 -29.74 -6.40
CA GLY A 499 -11.65 -30.48 -5.19
C GLY A 499 -12.85 -30.59 -4.24
N ASN A 500 -12.66 -30.28 -2.95
CA ASN A 500 -13.76 -30.17 -1.99
C ASN A 500 -14.36 -28.75 -1.92
N GLY A 501 -13.81 -27.78 -2.67
CA GLY A 501 -14.19 -26.39 -2.67
C GLY A 501 -14.83 -25.96 -3.99
N LYS A 502 -14.74 -24.66 -4.27
CA LYS A 502 -15.31 -24.08 -5.49
C LYS A 502 -14.60 -22.82 -5.94
N VAL A 503 -14.67 -22.58 -7.24
CA VAL A 503 -14.18 -21.38 -7.88
C VAL A 503 -15.34 -20.59 -8.49
N ILE A 504 -15.38 -19.29 -8.26
CA ILE A 504 -16.26 -18.34 -8.92
C ILE A 504 -15.38 -17.50 -9.85
N ILE A 505 -15.66 -17.57 -11.14
CA ILE A 505 -14.83 -16.93 -12.17
C ILE A 505 -15.68 -15.93 -12.93
N SER A 506 -15.25 -14.67 -12.91
CA SER A 506 -15.76 -13.64 -13.80
C SER A 506 -14.94 -13.61 -15.09
N ALA A 507 -15.60 -13.77 -16.23
CA ALA A 507 -15.01 -13.56 -17.55
C ALA A 507 -14.97 -12.08 -17.95
N VAL A 508 -15.23 -11.17 -17.00
CA VAL A 508 -15.06 -9.72 -17.19
C VAL A 508 -14.35 -9.13 -15.96
N GLN A 509 -13.53 -8.11 -16.15
CA GLN A 509 -13.06 -7.27 -15.05
C GLN A 509 -14.11 -6.19 -14.77
N PRO A 510 -14.93 -6.31 -13.72
CA PRO A 510 -15.98 -5.33 -13.46
C PRO A 510 -15.43 -4.01 -12.93
N PHE A 511 -14.32 -4.04 -12.19
CA PHE A 511 -13.81 -2.90 -11.41
C PHE A 511 -12.72 -2.13 -12.15
N GLY A 512 -12.98 -1.78 -13.41
CA GLY A 512 -12.07 -0.97 -14.22
C GLY A 512 -11.81 0.45 -13.68
N ASN A 513 -12.73 0.98 -12.86
CA ASN A 513 -12.57 2.21 -12.09
C ASN A 513 -13.15 2.04 -10.67
N SER A 514 -13.21 3.13 -9.89
CA SER A 514 -13.68 3.12 -8.49
C SER A 514 -15.12 3.59 -8.29
N ASP A 515 -15.94 3.72 -9.33
CA ASP A 515 -17.26 4.37 -9.23
C ASP A 515 -18.27 3.60 -8.37
N VAL A 516 -18.02 2.31 -8.11
CA VAL A 516 -18.77 1.54 -7.09
C VAL A 516 -18.72 2.20 -5.72
N ALA A 517 -17.72 3.04 -5.43
CA ALA A 517 -17.61 3.73 -4.16
C ALA A 517 -18.64 4.85 -3.95
N LEU A 518 -19.19 5.40 -5.04
CA LEU A 518 -20.07 6.58 -4.97
C LEU A 518 -21.53 6.24 -4.67
N LYS A 519 -21.95 4.99 -4.90
CA LYS A 519 -23.34 4.56 -4.68
C LYS A 519 -23.42 3.07 -4.46
N HIS A 520 -24.49 2.66 -3.77
CA HIS A 520 -24.89 1.26 -3.68
C HIS A 520 -25.23 0.74 -5.08
N THR A 521 -24.70 -0.43 -5.44
CA THR A 521 -24.97 -1.12 -6.71
C THR A 521 -25.25 -2.60 -6.42
N GLY A 522 -25.72 -3.37 -7.40
CA GLY A 522 -25.95 -4.81 -7.21
C GLY A 522 -24.69 -5.60 -6.81
N TRP A 523 -23.49 -5.03 -6.98
CA TRP A 523 -22.26 -5.62 -6.44
C TRP A 523 -22.27 -5.74 -4.92
N VAL A 524 -22.97 -4.86 -4.20
CA VAL A 524 -23.09 -4.96 -2.74
C VAL A 524 -23.88 -6.20 -2.36
N ASP A 525 -25.00 -6.46 -3.02
CA ASP A 525 -25.81 -7.66 -2.79
C ASP A 525 -25.02 -8.93 -3.13
N PHE A 526 -24.31 -8.93 -4.26
CA PHE A 526 -23.43 -10.04 -4.64
C PHE A 526 -22.36 -10.32 -3.55
N ILE A 527 -21.67 -9.29 -3.06
CA ILE A 527 -20.64 -9.45 -2.02
C ILE A 527 -21.24 -9.86 -0.68
N ARG A 528 -22.40 -9.31 -0.31
CA ARG A 528 -23.12 -9.66 0.92
C ARG A 528 -23.56 -11.13 0.92
N GLU A 529 -24.01 -11.66 -0.22
CA GLU A 529 -24.35 -13.08 -0.34
C GLU A 529 -23.13 -13.98 -0.21
N LEU A 530 -21.97 -13.57 -0.75
CA LEU A 530 -20.71 -14.30 -0.55
C LEU A 530 -20.26 -14.28 0.91
N CYS A 531 -20.36 -13.12 1.59
CA CYS A 531 -20.08 -13.02 3.03
C CYS A 531 -20.98 -13.99 3.82
N ARG A 532 -22.29 -13.97 3.55
CA ARG A 532 -23.27 -14.87 4.19
C ARG A 532 -22.93 -16.34 3.94
N ALA A 533 -22.57 -16.71 2.71
CA ALA A 533 -22.22 -18.08 2.36
C ALA A 533 -20.93 -18.56 3.06
N ALA A 534 -19.95 -17.66 3.27
CA ALA A 534 -18.74 -17.95 4.04
C ALA A 534 -19.00 -17.96 5.57
N GLY A 535 -20.10 -17.36 6.02
CA GLY A 535 -20.36 -17.10 7.44
C GLY A 535 -19.53 -15.95 8.00
N GLU A 536 -19.20 -14.97 7.16
CA GLU A 536 -18.59 -13.70 7.57
C GLU A 536 -19.68 -12.77 8.13
N GLU A 537 -19.39 -12.10 9.24
CA GLU A 537 -20.30 -11.15 9.85
C GLU A 537 -20.34 -9.85 9.02
N THR A 538 -21.53 -9.32 8.78
CA THR A 538 -21.76 -8.06 8.06
C THR A 538 -22.36 -7.02 9.00
N ASP A 539 -22.48 -5.77 8.55
CA ASP A 539 -23.09 -4.69 9.33
C ASP A 539 -22.34 -4.36 10.63
N LEU A 540 -21.02 -4.61 10.66
CA LEU A 540 -20.17 -4.32 11.80
C LEU A 540 -20.08 -2.81 12.06
N LEU A 541 -20.42 -2.39 13.28
CA LEU A 541 -20.46 -0.98 13.71
C LEU A 541 -19.10 -0.27 13.64
N ILE A 542 -17.99 -1.00 13.59
CA ILE A 542 -16.64 -0.42 13.46
C ILE A 542 -16.52 0.44 12.20
N TRP A 543 -17.20 0.07 11.12
CA TRP A 543 -17.15 0.80 9.85
C TRP A 543 -17.82 2.18 9.92
N ASP A 544 -18.70 2.39 10.90
CA ASP A 544 -19.36 3.68 11.19
C ASP A 544 -18.57 4.56 12.19
N PHE A 545 -17.37 4.15 12.61
CA PHE A 545 -16.57 4.91 13.55
C PHE A 545 -16.17 6.28 12.96
N VAL A 546 -16.47 7.34 13.71
CA VAL A 546 -16.08 8.72 13.39
C VAL A 546 -15.62 9.46 14.65
N LEU A 547 -14.51 10.18 14.54
CA LEU A 547 -13.98 11.07 15.56
C LEU A 547 -14.93 12.26 15.78
N LYS A 548 -14.99 12.74 17.02
CA LYS A 548 -15.96 13.78 17.39
C LYS A 548 -15.33 15.15 17.15
N LYS A 549 -16.14 16.12 16.73
CA LYS A 549 -15.72 17.53 16.80
C LYS A 549 -15.52 17.88 18.27
N MET A 550 -14.30 18.27 18.65
CA MET A 550 -14.02 18.81 19.98
C MET A 550 -14.39 20.31 20.02
N PRO A 551 -14.71 20.87 21.20
CA PRO A 551 -14.90 22.31 21.35
C PRO A 551 -13.66 23.07 20.88
N GLU A 552 -13.87 24.22 20.21
CA GLU A 552 -12.79 25.04 19.66
C GLU A 552 -11.74 25.34 20.72
N HIS A 553 -10.49 25.00 20.40
CA HIS A 553 -9.37 25.30 21.29
C HIS A 553 -9.00 26.78 21.15
N GLN A 554 -9.02 27.52 22.26
CA GLN A 554 -8.30 28.79 22.33
C GLN A 554 -6.80 28.50 22.33
N VAL A 555 -6.15 28.69 21.18
CA VAL A 555 -4.69 28.70 21.08
C VAL A 555 -4.22 30.16 21.08
N ASN A 556 -3.58 30.57 22.17
CA ASN A 556 -2.97 31.89 22.28
C ASN A 556 -1.58 31.87 21.64
N LEU A 557 -1.47 32.38 20.41
CA LEU A 557 -0.19 32.66 19.79
C LEU A 557 0.34 34.03 20.25
N ASN A 558 1.49 34.05 20.90
CA ASN A 558 2.20 35.30 21.14
C ASN A 558 3.00 35.72 19.89
N LEU A 559 2.35 36.41 18.96
CA LEU A 559 2.97 36.89 17.71
C LEU A 559 4.09 37.93 17.92
N LYS A 560 4.29 38.42 19.15
CA LYS A 560 5.39 39.36 19.48
C LYS A 560 6.72 38.66 19.75
N VAL A 561 6.71 37.33 19.86
CA VAL A 561 7.94 36.54 19.96
C VAL A 561 8.27 36.04 18.55
N LYS A 562 9.51 36.24 18.10
CA LYS A 562 10.01 35.58 16.88
C LYS A 562 10.12 34.08 17.21
N TRP A 563 9.23 33.29 16.60
CA TRP A 563 9.13 31.84 16.78
C TRP A 563 10.19 31.13 15.94
#